data_AF-A0A838U4S1-F1
#
_entry.id   AF-A0A838U4S1-F1
#
_cell.length_a   1.000
_cell.length_b   1.000
_cell.length_c   1.000
_cell.angle_alpha   90.00
_cell.angle_beta   90.00
_cell.angle_gamma   90.00
#
_symmetry.space_group_name_H-M   'P 1'
#
loop_
_entity.id
_entity.type
_entity.pdbx_description
1 polymer ?
#
loop_
_entity_poly.entity_id
_entity_poly.type
_entity_poly.pdbx_seq_one_letter_code
_entity_poly.pdbx_strand_id
1 'polypeptide(L)'
;TNIHAHNFDTDDNSTFLTLVNKILIENRLINNSIAVAGNDSNQSLAPGYIKNIEKIIDDIVISEDSFVVDSDQFYNNTIIAVVVANLADEVLRKYRASFGVPSNVMLSMNFTNIINIENNTNTNNNALNPSNHYNLVNMDVGNNSIDSLNDKSEYYNALEISDRMIEIYNKDLNESLSDSSQKNTSLSNLKDALYELNKDINQLDPPSKIMEIIHGKIHPNLQLAFNLTLKR
;
A
#
# COMPACT_ATOMS: atom_id res chain seq x y z
N THR A 1 -17.54 14.91 -3.48
CA THR A 1 -17.05 14.42 -2.17
C THR A 1 -15.53 14.44 -2.23
N ASN A 2 -14.88 15.13 -1.29
CA ASN A 2 -13.44 15.32 -1.33
C ASN A 2 -12.74 14.03 -0.86
N ILE A 3 -12.21 13.24 -1.80
CA ILE A 3 -11.42 12.04 -1.47
C ILE A 3 -10.06 12.53 -0.96
N HIS A 4 -9.88 12.49 0.35
CA HIS A 4 -8.58 12.71 1.00
C HIS A 4 -7.91 11.36 1.20
N ALA A 5 -6.59 11.32 1.26
CA ALA A 5 -5.90 10.13 1.73
C ALA A 5 -6.51 9.64 3.05
N HIS A 6 -6.92 8.38 3.06
CA HIS A 6 -7.66 7.79 4.17
C HIS A 6 -6.66 7.27 5.20
N ASN A 7 -6.42 8.05 6.26
CA ASN A 7 -5.75 7.53 7.43
C ASN A 7 -6.81 6.95 8.36
N PHE A 8 -6.88 5.63 8.46
CA PHE A 8 -7.83 4.97 9.35
C PHE A 8 -7.36 5.04 10.80
N ASP A 9 -8.31 5.00 11.73
CA ASP A 9 -7.99 4.87 13.14
C ASP A 9 -7.32 3.52 13.39
N THR A 10 -6.19 3.56 14.08
CA THR A 10 -5.34 2.40 14.37
C THR A 10 -5.23 2.25 15.87
N ASP A 11 -5.53 1.06 16.37
CA ASP A 11 -5.26 0.65 17.74
C ASP A 11 -3.94 -0.14 17.82
N ASP A 12 -3.56 -0.51 19.05
CA ASP A 12 -2.36 -1.30 19.31
C ASP A 12 -2.41 -2.68 18.61
N ASN A 13 -3.60 -3.28 18.50
CA ASN A 13 -3.77 -4.59 17.84
C ASN A 13 -3.44 -4.53 16.35
N SER A 14 -4.08 -3.61 15.62
CA SER A 14 -3.86 -3.42 14.19
C SER A 14 -2.44 -2.94 13.90
N THR A 15 -1.89 -2.05 14.73
CA THR A 15 -0.51 -1.57 14.60
C THR A 15 0.49 -2.72 14.79
N PHE A 16 0.36 -3.47 15.87
CA PHE A 16 1.24 -4.61 16.14
C PHE A 16 1.14 -5.68 15.04
N LEU A 17 -0.08 -6.02 14.60
CA LEU A 17 -0.28 -7.01 13.55
C LEU A 17 0.25 -6.54 12.19
N THR A 18 0.18 -5.24 11.88
CA THR A 18 0.88 -4.67 10.71
C THR A 18 2.39 -4.89 10.82
N LEU A 19 3.00 -4.60 11.97
CA LEU A 19 4.45 -4.78 12.18
C LEU A 19 4.86 -6.25 12.04
N VAL A 20 4.07 -7.18 12.58
CA VAL A 20 4.26 -8.63 12.39
C VAL A 20 4.22 -9.01 10.91
N ASN A 21 3.26 -8.48 10.13
CA ASN A 21 3.21 -8.75 8.69
C ASN A 21 4.41 -8.17 7.95
N LYS A 22 4.91 -6.99 8.32
CA LYS A 22 6.14 -6.42 7.76
C LYS A 22 7.35 -7.31 8.03
N ILE A 23 7.48 -7.88 9.23
CA ILE A 23 8.54 -8.86 9.53
C ILE A 23 8.41 -10.11 8.65
N LEU A 24 7.20 -10.63 8.44
CA LEU A 24 6.97 -11.79 7.58
C LEU A 24 7.37 -11.53 6.13
N ILE A 25 7.04 -10.33 5.61
CA ILE A 25 7.39 -9.88 4.26
C ILE A 25 8.91 -9.81 4.10
N GLU A 26 9.61 -9.13 5.01
CA GLU A 26 11.07 -9.01 4.94
C GLU A 26 11.76 -10.39 5.03
N ASN A 27 11.23 -11.30 5.85
CA ASN A 27 11.74 -12.68 5.93
C ASN A 27 11.58 -13.46 4.61
N ARG A 28 10.46 -13.29 3.89
CA ARG A 28 10.29 -13.90 2.56
C ARG A 28 11.28 -13.33 1.56
N LEU A 29 11.50 -12.02 1.59
CA LEU A 29 12.48 -11.35 0.73
C LEU A 29 13.93 -11.78 1.03
N ILE A 30 14.28 -12.03 2.29
CA ILE A 30 15.56 -12.64 2.67
C ILE A 30 15.70 -14.02 2.02
N ASN A 31 14.70 -14.89 2.17
CA ASN A 31 14.73 -16.24 1.60
C ASN A 31 14.85 -16.20 0.08
N ASN A 32 14.10 -15.32 -0.59
CA ASN A 32 14.17 -15.14 -2.03
C ASN A 32 15.54 -14.61 -2.46
N SER A 33 16.11 -13.66 -1.72
CA SER A 33 17.44 -13.11 -2.01
C SER A 33 18.55 -14.14 -1.85
N ILE A 34 18.47 -15.01 -0.83
CA ILE A 34 19.44 -16.09 -0.61
C ILE A 34 19.33 -17.15 -1.71
N ALA A 35 18.11 -17.53 -2.09
CA ALA A 35 17.86 -18.50 -3.15
C ALA A 35 18.44 -18.05 -4.51
N VAL A 36 18.35 -16.75 -4.81
CA VAL A 36 18.94 -16.14 -6.02
C VAL A 36 20.46 -15.99 -5.92
N ALA A 37 20.98 -15.65 -4.74
CA ALA A 37 22.42 -15.43 -4.50
C ALA A 37 23.28 -16.71 -4.58
N GLY A 38 22.68 -17.90 -4.58
CA GLY A 38 23.38 -19.16 -4.85
C GLY A 38 24.12 -19.19 -6.21
N ASN A 39 23.83 -18.25 -7.11
CA ASN A 39 24.47 -18.10 -8.41
C ASN A 39 25.40 -16.87 -8.55
N ASP A 40 25.31 -15.85 -7.67
CA ASP A 40 26.20 -14.68 -7.70
C ASP A 40 26.18 -13.93 -6.34
N SER A 41 27.22 -14.13 -5.51
CA SER A 41 27.26 -13.74 -4.09
C SER A 41 27.39 -12.22 -3.82
N ASN A 42 27.60 -11.41 -4.86
CA ASN A 42 27.94 -9.98 -4.70
C ASN A 42 26.72 -9.04 -4.77
N GLN A 43 25.50 -9.55 -4.93
CA GLN A 43 24.28 -8.74 -5.11
C GLN A 43 23.11 -9.10 -4.18
N SER A 44 23.37 -9.80 -3.08
CA SER A 44 22.29 -10.14 -2.14
C SER A 44 21.72 -8.88 -1.47
N LEU A 45 20.41 -8.69 -1.59
CA LEU A 45 19.65 -7.64 -0.90
C LEU A 45 19.31 -8.03 0.56
N ALA A 46 19.60 -9.28 0.96
CA ALA A 46 19.29 -9.81 2.28
C ALA A 46 19.80 -8.95 3.46
N PRO A 47 21.02 -8.36 3.43
CA PRO A 47 21.46 -7.48 4.52
C PRO A 47 20.55 -6.26 4.71
N GLY A 48 19.98 -5.72 3.64
CA GLY A 48 19.03 -4.61 3.70
C GLY A 48 17.72 -5.03 4.38
N TYR A 49 17.18 -6.18 4.00
CA TYR A 49 15.96 -6.72 4.60
C TYR A 49 16.14 -7.09 6.09
N ILE A 50 17.31 -7.63 6.48
CA ILE A 50 17.65 -7.89 7.90
C ILE A 50 17.62 -6.58 8.70
N LYS A 51 18.24 -5.53 8.17
CA LYS A 51 18.24 -4.21 8.82
C LYS A 51 16.83 -3.62 8.95
N ASN A 52 15.95 -3.88 7.98
CA ASN A 52 14.55 -3.48 8.08
C ASN A 52 13.83 -4.23 9.21
N ILE A 53 14.08 -5.53 9.38
CA ILE A 53 13.54 -6.31 10.52
C ILE A 53 14.05 -5.75 11.85
N GLU A 54 15.35 -5.46 11.96
CA GLU A 54 15.92 -4.84 13.18
C GLU A 54 15.20 -3.54 13.52
N LYS A 55 14.99 -2.66 12.53
CA LYS A 55 14.25 -1.42 12.72
C LYS A 55 12.80 -1.66 13.17
N ILE A 56 12.11 -2.63 12.58
CA ILE A 56 10.73 -2.96 12.99
C ILE A 56 10.71 -3.49 14.43
N ILE A 57 11.69 -4.29 14.83
CA ILE A 57 11.82 -4.78 16.22
C ILE A 57 12.09 -3.61 17.17
N ASP A 58 12.96 -2.67 16.79
CA ASP A 58 13.21 -1.45 17.56
C ASP A 58 11.92 -0.63 17.71
N ASP A 59 11.13 -0.47 16.64
CA ASP A 59 9.83 0.20 16.69
C ASP A 59 8.85 -0.51 17.65
N ILE A 60 8.94 -1.85 17.79
CA ILE A 60 8.13 -2.62 18.74
C ILE A 60 8.63 -2.46 20.19
N VAL A 61 9.94 -2.49 20.40
CA VAL A 61 10.56 -2.58 21.74
C VAL A 61 10.81 -1.22 22.39
N ILE A 62 11.12 -0.20 21.59
CA ILE A 62 11.49 1.15 22.04
C ILE A 62 10.27 2.08 22.11
N SER A 63 9.10 1.64 21.61
CA SER A 63 7.84 2.36 21.76
C SER A 63 7.64 2.82 23.21
N GLU A 64 7.61 4.15 23.41
CA GLU A 64 7.40 4.75 24.75
C GLU A 64 6.05 4.32 25.34
N ASP A 65 5.10 3.99 24.46
CA ASP A 65 3.82 3.37 24.78
C ASP A 65 3.93 1.86 24.58
N SER A 66 3.82 1.07 25.65
CA SER A 66 3.76 -0.40 25.52
C SER A 66 2.52 -0.82 24.73
N PHE A 67 2.67 -1.66 23.71
CA PHE A 67 1.53 -2.24 22.99
C PHE A 67 0.63 -3.03 23.96
N VAL A 68 -0.62 -2.59 24.11
CA VAL A 68 -1.66 -3.35 24.82
C VAL A 68 -2.41 -4.19 23.79
N VAL A 69 -1.94 -5.41 23.59
CA VAL A 69 -2.57 -6.37 22.68
C VAL A 69 -3.66 -7.15 23.42
N ASP A 70 -4.91 -6.96 23.01
CA ASP A 70 -6.05 -7.72 23.51
C ASP A 70 -6.23 -8.98 22.65
N SER A 71 -5.87 -10.15 23.19
CA SER A 71 -5.93 -11.43 22.47
C SER A 71 -7.31 -11.77 21.91
N ASP A 72 -8.37 -11.29 22.57
CA ASP A 72 -9.75 -11.61 22.19
C ASP A 72 -10.24 -10.71 21.04
N GLN A 73 -9.62 -9.54 20.87
CA GLN A 73 -9.91 -8.61 19.78
C GLN A 73 -8.88 -8.66 18.65
N PHE A 74 -7.74 -9.31 18.88
CA PHE A 74 -6.57 -9.29 18.00
C PHE A 74 -6.84 -9.79 16.58
N TYR A 75 -7.73 -10.77 16.42
CA TYR A 75 -8.12 -11.34 15.12
C TYR A 75 -9.61 -11.15 14.85
N ASN A 76 -9.99 -9.92 14.48
CA ASN A 76 -11.32 -9.65 13.92
C ASN A 76 -11.22 -8.92 12.58
N ASN A 77 -12.26 -9.04 11.75
CA ASN A 77 -12.21 -8.58 10.36
C ASN A 77 -12.01 -7.06 10.22
N THR A 78 -12.43 -6.27 11.20
CA THR A 78 -12.16 -4.82 11.22
C THR A 78 -10.67 -4.55 11.47
N ILE A 79 -10.04 -5.24 12.42
CA ILE A 79 -8.59 -5.14 12.67
C ILE A 79 -7.80 -5.61 11.45
N ILE A 80 -8.17 -6.75 10.85
CA ILE A 80 -7.52 -7.25 9.64
C ILE A 80 -7.70 -6.28 8.47
N ALA A 81 -8.87 -5.65 8.31
CA ALA A 81 -9.09 -4.63 7.29
C ALA A 81 -8.21 -3.38 7.50
N VAL A 82 -8.02 -2.94 8.75
CA VAL A 82 -7.06 -1.87 9.09
C VAL A 82 -5.62 -2.31 8.76
N VAL A 83 -5.24 -3.56 9.04
CA VAL A 83 -3.93 -4.10 8.66
C VAL A 83 -3.73 -4.02 7.14
N VAL A 84 -4.72 -4.41 6.33
CA VAL A 84 -4.64 -4.30 4.86
C VAL A 84 -4.51 -2.84 4.41
N ALA A 85 -5.21 -1.90 5.05
CA ALA A 85 -5.06 -0.48 4.75
C ALA A 85 -3.65 0.03 5.08
N ASN A 86 -3.12 -0.30 6.25
CA ASN A 86 -1.76 0.07 6.64
C ASN A 86 -0.69 -0.50 5.69
N LEU A 87 -0.89 -1.73 5.22
CA LEU A 87 -0.04 -2.36 4.21
C LEU A 87 -0.19 -1.66 2.85
N ALA A 88 -1.38 -1.22 2.46
CA ALA A 88 -1.59 -0.45 1.24
C ALA A 88 -0.80 0.88 1.27
N ASP A 89 -0.85 1.61 2.39
CA ASP A 89 -0.01 2.80 2.57
C ASP A 89 1.50 2.48 2.51
N GLU A 90 1.90 1.31 3.01
CA GLU A 90 3.29 0.86 2.90
C GLU A 90 3.68 0.52 1.47
N VAL A 91 2.82 -0.12 0.67
CA VAL A 91 3.02 -0.28 -0.79
C VAL A 91 3.32 1.07 -1.41
N LEU A 92 2.51 2.09 -1.11
CA LEU A 92 2.69 3.42 -1.67
C LEU A 92 4.03 4.04 -1.24
N ARG A 93 4.42 3.88 0.03
CA ARG A 93 5.70 4.36 0.56
C ARG A 93 6.88 3.71 -0.14
N LYS A 94 6.88 2.39 -0.23
CA LYS A 94 7.95 1.55 -0.80
C LYS A 94 8.05 1.72 -2.30
N TYR A 95 6.92 1.61 -3.00
CA TYR A 95 6.87 1.68 -4.46
C TYR A 95 7.41 3.01 -4.95
N ARG A 96 6.91 4.14 -4.43
CA ARG A 96 7.42 5.44 -4.88
C ARG A 96 8.89 5.70 -4.52
N ALA A 97 9.36 5.15 -3.40
CA ALA A 97 10.76 5.28 -2.98
C ALA A 97 11.68 4.59 -4.01
N SER A 98 11.22 3.48 -4.61
CA SER A 98 11.91 2.83 -5.72
C SER A 98 12.07 3.72 -6.97
N PHE A 99 11.20 4.71 -7.15
CA PHE A 99 11.27 5.73 -8.22
C PHE A 99 11.95 7.04 -7.75
N GLY A 100 12.47 7.10 -6.52
CA GLY A 100 13.10 8.30 -5.96
C GLY A 100 12.13 9.43 -5.60
N VAL A 101 10.83 9.13 -5.45
CA VAL A 101 9.79 10.12 -5.12
C VAL A 101 9.71 10.33 -3.59
N PRO A 102 9.78 11.58 -3.08
CA PRO A 102 9.75 11.87 -1.65
C PRO A 102 8.48 11.45 -0.89
N SER A 103 8.64 11.24 0.42
CA SER A 103 7.68 10.55 1.28
C SER A 103 6.38 11.33 1.60
N ASN A 104 6.34 12.63 1.35
CA ASN A 104 5.21 13.49 1.72
C ASN A 104 4.22 13.74 0.56
N VAL A 105 4.55 13.34 -0.68
CA VAL A 105 3.76 13.76 -1.85
C VAL A 105 2.49 12.92 -2.06
N MET A 106 2.51 11.62 -1.72
CA MET A 106 1.49 10.66 -2.14
C MET A 106 0.57 10.16 -1.01
N LEU A 107 0.96 10.36 0.25
CA LEU A 107 0.18 9.92 1.42
C LEU A 107 -0.90 10.92 1.83
N SER A 108 -0.96 12.09 1.20
CA SER A 108 -1.86 13.18 1.57
C SER A 108 -2.33 13.97 0.34
N MET A 109 -2.82 13.27 -0.69
CA MET A 109 -3.45 13.94 -1.84
C MET A 109 -4.96 14.11 -1.63
N ASN A 110 -5.45 15.27 -2.05
CA ASN A 110 -6.87 15.58 -2.16
C ASN A 110 -7.27 15.38 -3.64
N PHE A 111 -7.99 14.29 -3.91
CA PHE A 111 -8.43 13.87 -5.25
C PHE A 111 -9.65 14.64 -5.76
N THR A 112 -10.16 15.65 -5.04
CA THR A 112 -11.26 16.51 -5.53
C THR A 112 -10.94 17.12 -6.90
N ASN A 113 -9.66 17.36 -7.18
CA ASN A 113 -9.20 17.90 -8.46
C ASN A 113 -8.92 16.84 -9.54
N ILE A 114 -8.82 15.56 -9.18
CA ILE A 114 -8.47 14.46 -10.11
C ILE A 114 -9.74 13.84 -10.71
N ILE A 115 -10.82 13.68 -9.93
CA ILE A 115 -12.11 13.12 -10.41
C ILE A 115 -12.78 14.01 -11.47
N ASN A 116 -12.49 15.31 -11.47
CA ASN A 116 -12.99 16.23 -12.50
C ASN A 116 -12.29 16.08 -13.87
N ILE A 117 -11.20 15.31 -13.96
CA ILE A 117 -10.49 15.06 -15.21
C ILE A 117 -11.13 13.92 -16.00
N GLU A 118 -11.71 12.92 -15.33
CA GLU A 118 -12.27 11.74 -16.00
C GLU A 118 -13.65 12.01 -16.63
N ASN A 119 -14.37 13.03 -16.17
CA ASN A 119 -15.70 13.39 -16.69
C ASN A 119 -15.70 14.44 -17.82
N ASN A 120 -14.53 14.87 -18.30
CA ASN A 120 -14.45 15.92 -19.33
C ASN A 120 -13.64 15.49 -20.55
N THR A 121 -13.98 14.34 -21.14
CA THR A 121 -13.47 13.92 -22.45
C THR A 121 -14.21 14.58 -23.61
N ASN A 122 -14.49 15.87 -23.51
CA ASN A 122 -14.99 16.68 -24.63
C ASN A 122 -14.77 18.16 -24.31
N THR A 123 -13.65 18.74 -24.75
CA THR A 123 -13.59 19.93 -25.62
C THR A 123 -12.23 20.62 -25.59
N ASN A 124 -11.75 20.91 -26.79
CA ASN A 124 -10.71 21.82 -27.24
C ASN A 124 -10.20 22.91 -26.26
N ASN A 125 -8.86 22.96 -26.16
CA ASN A 125 -7.96 24.12 -26.12
C ASN A 125 -8.29 25.38 -25.29
N ASN A 126 -7.26 25.74 -24.52
CA ASN A 126 -6.88 27.04 -23.98
C ASN A 126 -7.42 27.47 -22.60
N ALA A 127 -6.41 27.64 -21.74
CA ALA A 127 -6.36 28.50 -20.56
C ALA A 127 -7.24 28.08 -19.38
N LEU A 128 -6.59 27.43 -18.41
CA LEU A 128 -6.53 27.89 -17.02
C LEU A 128 -5.37 27.18 -16.33
N ASN A 129 -4.31 27.95 -16.09
CA ASN A 129 -3.11 27.56 -15.36
C ASN A 129 -3.45 27.53 -13.85
N PRO A 130 -3.46 26.38 -13.16
CA PRO A 130 -3.52 26.36 -11.70
C PRO A 130 -2.07 26.34 -11.20
N SER A 131 -1.56 27.51 -10.85
CA SER A 131 -0.32 27.66 -10.12
C SER A 131 -0.48 27.07 -8.72
N ASN A 132 -0.23 25.76 -8.58
CA ASN A 132 0.19 25.14 -7.34
C ASN A 132 1.42 24.30 -7.67
N HIS A 133 2.59 24.90 -7.41
CA HIS A 133 3.90 24.26 -7.52
C HIS A 133 3.99 23.11 -6.50
N TYR A 134 3.49 21.94 -6.87
CA TYR A 134 4.17 20.72 -6.56
C TYR A 134 4.78 20.29 -7.88
N ASN A 135 6.11 20.27 -7.95
CA ASN A 135 6.81 19.59 -9.03
C ASN A 135 6.49 18.11 -8.89
N LEU A 136 5.29 17.70 -9.29
CA LEU A 136 5.01 16.33 -9.65
C LEU A 136 5.93 16.11 -10.84
N VAL A 137 7.04 15.41 -10.62
CA VAL A 137 7.93 15.01 -11.70
C VAL A 137 7.02 14.31 -12.69
N ASN A 138 6.81 14.95 -13.83
CA ASN A 138 6.12 14.38 -14.95
C ASN A 138 7.06 13.27 -15.45
N MET A 139 7.07 12.13 -14.74
CA MET A 139 7.74 10.90 -15.15
C MET A 139 6.91 10.30 -16.27
N ASP A 140 6.87 11.02 -17.40
CA ASP A 140 6.65 10.42 -18.69
C ASP A 140 7.92 9.62 -19.01
N VAL A 141 7.94 8.35 -18.63
CA VAL A 141 9.09 7.46 -18.81
C VAL A 141 8.62 6.28 -19.65
N GLY A 142 8.95 6.36 -20.94
CA GLY A 142 8.79 5.24 -21.86
C GLY A 142 9.65 4.05 -21.42
N ASN A 143 9.06 2.85 -21.45
CA ASN A 143 9.64 1.55 -21.09
C ASN A 143 10.33 1.53 -19.71
N ASN A 144 9.52 1.52 -18.66
CA ASN A 144 10.01 1.23 -17.31
C ASN A 144 10.63 -0.17 -17.26
N SER A 145 11.93 -0.24 -16.98
CA SER A 145 12.64 -1.47 -16.66
C SER A 145 12.97 -1.47 -15.18
N ILE A 146 13.07 -2.65 -14.56
CA ILE A 146 13.55 -2.78 -13.18
C ILE A 146 14.95 -2.14 -13.02
N ASP A 147 15.75 -2.12 -14.09
CA ASP A 147 17.09 -1.52 -14.07
C ASP A 147 17.10 0.01 -14.00
N SER A 148 16.00 0.69 -14.32
CA SER A 148 15.88 2.15 -14.18
C SER A 148 15.41 2.60 -12.79
N LEU A 149 15.15 1.67 -11.87
CA LEU A 149 14.71 2.00 -10.51
C LEU A 149 15.88 2.50 -9.64
N ASN A 150 15.60 3.51 -8.82
CA ASN A 150 16.53 4.06 -7.84
C ASN A 150 16.82 3.07 -6.71
N ASP A 151 15.81 2.30 -6.30
CA ASP A 151 15.94 1.32 -5.22
C ASP A 151 15.11 0.06 -5.54
N LYS A 152 15.79 -0.97 -6.03
CA LYS A 152 15.18 -2.27 -6.36
C LYS A 152 14.65 -2.99 -5.11
N SER A 153 15.26 -2.78 -3.94
CA SER A 153 14.85 -3.42 -2.69
C SER A 153 13.47 -2.90 -2.25
N GLU A 154 13.26 -1.59 -2.38
CA GLU A 154 11.97 -0.96 -2.06
C GLU A 154 10.88 -1.39 -3.06
N TYR A 155 11.22 -1.60 -4.33
CA TYR A 155 10.28 -2.16 -5.32
C TYR A 155 9.86 -3.59 -4.96
N TYR A 156 10.81 -4.48 -4.68
CA TYR A 156 10.49 -5.86 -4.29
C TYR A 156 9.69 -5.92 -2.99
N ASN A 157 9.96 -5.01 -2.05
CA ASN A 157 9.14 -4.83 -0.87
C ASN A 157 7.69 -4.47 -1.23
N ALA A 158 7.47 -3.46 -2.07
CA ALA A 158 6.13 -3.08 -2.50
C ALA A 158 5.37 -4.23 -3.17
N LEU A 159 6.06 -5.00 -4.00
CA LEU A 159 5.50 -6.18 -4.67
C LEU A 159 5.08 -7.25 -3.66
N GLU A 160 5.98 -7.66 -2.76
CA GLU A 160 5.68 -8.69 -1.75
C GLU A 160 4.59 -8.22 -0.75
N ILE A 161 4.55 -6.93 -0.39
CA ILE A 161 3.44 -6.37 0.39
C ILE A 161 2.11 -6.55 -0.35
N SER A 162 2.08 -6.26 -1.65
CA SER A 162 0.84 -6.39 -2.45
C SER A 162 0.36 -7.85 -2.55
N ASP A 163 1.29 -8.81 -2.69
CA ASP A 163 0.97 -10.25 -2.64
C ASP A 163 0.42 -10.63 -1.26
N ARG A 164 1.05 -10.14 -0.19
CA ARG A 164 0.60 -10.38 1.18
C ARG A 164 -0.80 -9.84 1.45
N MET A 165 -1.16 -8.68 0.89
CA MET A 165 -2.51 -8.12 0.99
C MET A 165 -3.56 -9.04 0.33
N ILE A 166 -3.23 -9.64 -0.84
CA ILE A 166 -4.10 -10.61 -1.51
C ILE A 166 -4.26 -11.88 -0.67
N GLU A 167 -3.18 -12.38 -0.06
CA GLU A 167 -3.24 -13.53 0.84
C GLU A 167 -4.17 -13.29 2.04
N ILE A 168 -3.99 -12.15 2.73
CA ILE A 168 -4.82 -11.74 3.87
C ILE A 168 -6.29 -11.61 3.43
N TYR A 169 -6.53 -10.99 2.27
CA TYR A 169 -7.88 -10.87 1.74
C TYR A 169 -8.52 -12.25 1.55
N ASN A 170 -7.86 -13.15 0.83
CA ASN A 170 -8.42 -14.45 0.49
C ASN A 170 -8.65 -15.34 1.71
N LYS A 171 -7.75 -15.26 2.71
CA LYS A 171 -7.79 -16.12 3.90
C LYS A 171 -8.71 -15.56 4.98
N ASP A 172 -8.62 -14.26 5.26
CA ASP A 172 -9.15 -13.69 6.50
C ASP A 172 -10.35 -12.75 6.24
N LEU A 173 -10.43 -12.10 5.07
CA LEU A 173 -11.51 -11.13 4.77
C LEU A 173 -12.62 -11.69 3.87
N ASN A 174 -12.27 -12.54 2.90
CA ASN A 174 -13.20 -13.09 1.92
C ASN A 174 -14.19 -14.10 2.54
N GLU A 175 -13.80 -14.75 3.65
CA GLU A 175 -14.69 -15.66 4.39
C GLU A 175 -15.73 -14.90 5.25
N SER A 176 -15.62 -13.57 5.37
CA SER A 176 -16.55 -12.72 6.13
C SER A 176 -17.92 -12.51 5.46
N LEU A 177 -18.19 -13.15 4.32
CA LEU A 177 -19.42 -12.98 3.52
C LEU A 177 -20.66 -13.38 4.34
N SER A 178 -21.33 -12.38 4.90
CA SER A 178 -22.61 -12.48 5.60
C SER A 178 -23.62 -11.52 4.98
N ASP A 179 -24.64 -12.13 4.34
CA ASP A 179 -26.01 -11.73 3.94
C ASP A 179 -26.39 -10.30 3.49
N SER A 180 -25.50 -9.30 3.48
CA SER A 180 -25.83 -7.96 2.96
C SER A 180 -25.24 -7.71 1.57
N SER A 181 -26.11 -7.35 0.62
CA SER A 181 -25.75 -7.13 -0.79
C SER A 181 -24.68 -6.04 -0.99
N GLN A 182 -24.71 -4.97 -0.19
CA GLN A 182 -23.72 -3.88 -0.26
C GLN A 182 -22.33 -4.30 0.21
N LYS A 183 -22.23 -5.06 1.31
CA LYS A 183 -20.96 -5.62 1.80
C LYS A 183 -20.34 -6.56 0.77
N ASN A 184 -21.17 -7.34 0.08
CA ASN A 184 -20.72 -8.25 -0.99
C ASN A 184 -20.14 -7.50 -2.19
N THR A 185 -20.71 -6.35 -2.57
CA THR A 185 -20.16 -5.51 -3.65
C THR A 185 -18.84 -4.87 -3.26
N SER A 186 -18.73 -4.26 -2.07
CA SER A 186 -17.47 -3.65 -1.62
C SER A 186 -16.34 -4.66 -1.46
N LEU A 187 -16.63 -5.88 -0.99
CA LEU A 187 -15.65 -6.97 -0.91
C LEU A 187 -15.19 -7.42 -2.30
N SER A 188 -16.10 -7.59 -3.26
CA SER A 188 -15.74 -7.94 -4.64
C SER A 188 -14.87 -6.85 -5.27
N ASN A 189 -15.25 -5.58 -5.11
CA ASN A 189 -14.48 -4.45 -5.63
C ASN A 189 -13.11 -4.33 -4.96
N LEU A 190 -13.02 -4.63 -3.65
CA LEU A 190 -11.75 -4.69 -2.94
C LEU A 190 -10.84 -5.77 -3.53
N LYS A 191 -11.38 -6.98 -3.76
CA LYS A 191 -10.65 -8.06 -4.41
C LYS A 191 -10.06 -7.58 -5.73
N ASP A 192 -10.90 -7.07 -6.62
CA ASP A 192 -10.47 -6.64 -7.95
C ASP A 192 -9.40 -5.55 -7.86
N ALA A 193 -9.55 -4.58 -6.95
CA ALA A 193 -8.56 -3.54 -6.71
C ALA A 193 -7.21 -4.06 -6.18
N LEU A 194 -7.20 -5.09 -5.32
CA LEU A 194 -5.97 -5.71 -4.83
C LEU A 194 -5.21 -6.44 -5.94
N TYR A 195 -5.93 -7.18 -6.80
CA TYR A 195 -5.31 -7.84 -7.95
C TYR A 195 -4.85 -6.82 -9.02
N GLU A 196 -5.61 -5.74 -9.22
CA GLU A 196 -5.21 -4.63 -10.10
C GLU A 196 -3.93 -3.95 -9.58
N LEU A 197 -3.86 -3.63 -8.28
CA LEU A 197 -2.67 -3.06 -7.64
C LEU A 197 -1.42 -3.92 -7.88
N ASN A 198 -1.51 -5.22 -7.58
CA ASN A 198 -0.40 -6.14 -7.75
C ASN A 198 0.05 -6.25 -9.21
N LYS A 199 -0.91 -6.32 -10.13
CA LYS A 199 -0.62 -6.35 -11.57
C LYS A 199 0.11 -5.08 -12.02
N ASP A 200 -0.37 -3.91 -11.61
CA ASP A 200 0.18 -2.62 -12.02
C ASP A 200 1.59 -2.41 -11.46
N ILE A 201 1.87 -2.88 -10.23
CA ILE A 201 3.23 -2.92 -9.66
C ILE A 201 4.13 -3.82 -10.52
N ASN A 202 3.69 -5.03 -10.87
CA ASN A 202 4.44 -5.94 -11.72
C ASN A 202 4.72 -5.37 -13.12
N GLN A 203 3.82 -4.53 -13.63
CA GLN A 203 3.96 -3.85 -14.92
C GLN A 203 4.79 -2.56 -14.84
N LEU A 204 5.30 -2.21 -13.65
CA LEU A 204 6.03 -0.99 -13.38
C LEU A 204 5.24 0.26 -13.76
N ASP A 205 3.93 0.26 -13.53
CA ASP A 205 3.09 1.42 -13.80
C ASP A 205 3.50 2.64 -12.94
N PRO A 206 3.24 3.87 -13.39
CA PRO A 206 3.71 5.06 -12.70
C PRO A 206 3.15 5.13 -11.26
N PRO A 207 3.92 5.67 -10.28
CA PRO A 207 3.46 5.79 -8.90
C PRO A 207 2.10 6.46 -8.72
N SER A 208 1.73 7.39 -9.61
CA SER A 208 0.41 8.03 -9.61
C SER A 208 -0.75 7.05 -9.78
N LYS A 209 -0.58 6.01 -10.61
CA LYS A 209 -1.60 4.97 -10.83
C LYS A 209 -1.76 4.08 -9.60
N ILE A 210 -0.64 3.71 -8.97
CA ILE A 210 -0.62 2.97 -7.70
C ILE A 210 -1.34 3.75 -6.60
N MET A 211 -1.11 5.05 -6.53
CA MET A 211 -1.79 5.96 -5.60
C MET A 211 -3.30 6.00 -5.82
N GLU A 212 -3.73 6.10 -7.07
CA GLU A 212 -5.15 6.14 -7.45
C GLU A 212 -5.86 4.86 -7.05
N ILE A 213 -5.24 3.69 -7.25
CA ILE A 213 -5.83 2.42 -6.82
C ILE A 213 -5.95 2.35 -5.31
N ILE A 214 -4.92 2.74 -4.56
CA ILE A 214 -4.94 2.67 -3.10
C ILE A 214 -6.00 3.60 -2.51
N HIS A 215 -5.96 4.89 -2.85
CA HIS A 215 -6.85 5.88 -2.25
C HIS A 215 -8.23 5.96 -2.91
N GLY A 216 -8.34 5.59 -4.18
CA GLY A 216 -9.60 5.64 -4.94
C GLY A 216 -10.40 4.34 -4.88
N LYS A 217 -9.75 3.19 -4.70
CA LYS A 217 -10.41 1.88 -4.74
C LYS A 217 -10.22 1.08 -3.45
N ILE A 218 -8.99 0.87 -2.98
CA ILE A 218 -8.73 -0.03 -1.85
C ILE A 218 -9.28 0.56 -0.54
N HIS A 219 -8.85 1.76 -0.16
CA HIS A 219 -9.28 2.40 1.09
C HIS A 219 -10.81 2.60 1.17
N PRO A 220 -11.49 3.13 0.13
CA PRO A 220 -12.94 3.28 0.19
C PRO A 220 -13.68 1.94 0.32
N ASN A 221 -13.24 0.88 -0.38
CA ASN A 221 -13.89 -0.43 -0.27
C ASN A 221 -13.64 -1.09 1.09
N LEU A 222 -12.46 -0.94 1.69
CA LEU A 222 -12.21 -1.37 3.07
C LEU A 222 -13.11 -0.61 4.05
N GLN A 223 -13.21 0.71 3.89
CA GLN A 223 -14.07 1.55 4.71
C GLN A 223 -15.53 1.10 4.65
N LEU A 224 -16.06 0.88 3.44
CA LEU A 224 -17.45 0.47 3.23
C LEU A 224 -17.73 -0.97 3.71
N ALA A 225 -16.82 -1.92 3.46
CA ALA A 225 -17.03 -3.32 3.79
C ALA A 225 -16.92 -3.62 5.31
N PHE A 226 -16.06 -2.88 6.03
CA PHE A 226 -15.72 -3.14 7.43
C PHE A 226 -16.05 -1.98 8.37
N ASN A 227 -16.70 -0.93 7.86
CA ASN A 227 -17.09 0.26 8.61
C ASN A 227 -15.88 0.93 9.33
N LEU A 228 -14.75 1.03 8.63
CA LEU A 228 -13.54 1.63 9.18
C LEU A 228 -13.76 3.12 9.48
N THR A 229 -13.20 3.58 10.58
CA THR A 229 -13.27 4.99 10.98
C THR A 229 -11.99 5.72 10.59
N LEU A 230 -12.10 6.98 10.18
CA LEU A 230 -10.95 7.81 9.88
C LEU A 230 -10.39 8.39 11.18
N LYS A 231 -9.06 8.49 11.25
CA LYS A 231 -8.35 9.16 12.35
C LYS A 231 -8.82 10.62 12.43
N ARG A 232 -9.20 11.05 13.63
CA ARG A 232 -9.66 12.42 13.91
C ARG A 232 -8.50 13.38 14.10
#